data_AF-A0A0Q3I6T7-F1
#
_entry.id   AF-A0A0Q3I6T7-F1
#
_cell.length_a   1.000
_cell.length_b   1.000
_cell.length_c   1.000
_cell.angle_alpha   90.00
_cell.angle_beta   90.00
_cell.angle_gamma   90.00
#
_symmetry.space_group_name_H-M   'P 1'
#
loop_
_entity.id
_entity.type
_entity.pdbx_description
1 polymer ?
#
loop_
_entity_poly.entity_id
_entity_poly.type
_entity_poly.pdbx_seq_one_letter_code
_entity_poly.pdbx_strand_id
1 'polypeptide(L)'
;MADHAQHADTPAMDYQEHERTYTGFVHFAEVATVASLAIVAALAVGGTKHAWGTALIGTLLAVVGTGVGIASTSISWRAPAVSLVLMLLALLLL
;
A
#
# COMPACT_ATOMS: atom_id res chain seq x y z
N MET A 1 -8.09 -39.79 14.28
CA MET A 1 -7.33 -38.58 13.90
C MET A 1 -5.87 -38.94 14.12
N ALA A 2 -5.02 -38.81 13.11
CA ALA A 2 -3.63 -39.23 13.24
C ALA A 2 -2.94 -38.38 14.32
N ASP A 3 -2.41 -39.02 15.35
CA ASP A 3 -1.51 -38.41 16.32
C ASP A 3 -0.20 -38.09 15.60
N HIS A 4 -0.09 -36.87 15.10
CA HIS A 4 1.19 -36.28 14.75
C HIS A 4 1.91 -36.02 16.07
N ALA A 5 2.68 -37.00 16.53
CA ALA A 5 3.64 -36.80 17.60
C ALA A 5 4.47 -35.57 17.25
N GLN A 6 4.22 -34.44 17.94
CA GLN A 6 5.14 -33.32 17.94
C GLN A 6 6.48 -33.93 18.36
N HIS A 7 7.47 -33.91 17.47
CA HIS A 7 8.81 -34.36 17.82
C HIS A 7 9.20 -33.60 19.09
N ALA A 8 9.38 -34.33 20.20
CA ALA A 8 9.62 -33.75 21.52
C ALA A 8 10.88 -32.86 21.56
N ASP A 9 11.72 -32.95 20.52
CA ASP A 9 12.93 -32.16 20.31
C ASP A 9 12.72 -30.93 19.39
N THR A 10 11.50 -30.61 18.99
CA THR A 10 11.24 -29.41 18.16
C THR A 10 11.26 -28.17 19.06
N PRO A 11 12.12 -27.17 18.77
CA PRO A 11 12.11 -25.91 19.50
C PRO A 11 10.71 -25.27 19.44
N ALA A 12 10.26 -24.70 20.56
CA ALA A 12 9.03 -23.93 20.58
C ALA A 12 9.12 -22.75 19.59
N MET A 13 8.06 -22.56 18.79
CA MET A 13 7.98 -21.47 17.82
C MET A 13 7.94 -20.11 18.55
N ASP A 14 8.79 -19.17 18.13
CA ASP A 14 8.73 -17.78 18.60
C ASP A 14 7.55 -17.04 17.94
N TYR A 15 6.37 -17.22 18.55
CA TYR A 15 5.14 -16.61 18.06
C TYR A 15 5.19 -15.07 18.09
N GLN A 16 5.96 -14.47 19.01
CA GLN A 16 6.05 -13.03 19.14
C GLN A 16 6.72 -12.41 17.91
N GLU A 17 7.79 -13.02 17.41
CA GLU A 17 8.48 -12.55 16.21
C GLU A 17 7.62 -12.73 14.94
N HIS A 18 6.88 -13.83 14.85
CA HIS A 18 5.92 -14.05 13.77
C HIS A 18 4.85 -12.96 13.72
N GLU A 19 4.25 -12.63 14.86
CA GLU A 19 3.20 -11.61 14.94
C GLU A 19 3.73 -10.20 14.58
N ARG A 20 4.96 -9.89 15.02
CA ARG A 20 5.62 -8.62 14.69
C ARG A 20 5.80 -8.47 13.17
N THR A 21 6.29 -9.52 12.52
CA THR A 21 6.49 -9.53 11.07
C THR A 21 5.17 -9.47 10.32
N TYR A 22 4.17 -10.23 10.79
CA TYR A 22 2.84 -10.25 10.20
C TYR A 22 2.17 -8.87 10.23
N THR A 23 2.21 -8.19 11.38
CA THR A 23 1.65 -6.84 11.53
C THR A 23 2.35 -5.85 10.58
N GLY A 24 3.67 -5.93 10.45
CA GLY A 24 4.44 -5.12 9.52
C GLY A 24 4.07 -5.39 8.05
N PHE A 25 3.91 -6.66 7.68
CA PHE A 25 3.49 -7.07 6.34
C PHE A 25 2.09 -6.56 6.00
N VAL A 26 1.12 -6.72 6.90
CA VAL A 26 -0.26 -6.24 6.70
C VAL A 26 -0.28 -4.73 6.49
N HIS A 27 0.44 -3.98 7.33
CA HIS A 27 0.54 -2.54 7.20
C HIS A 27 1.16 -2.11 5.86
N PHE A 28 2.26 -2.73 5.45
CA PHE A 28 2.89 -2.47 4.16
C PHE A 28 1.94 -2.79 2.99
N ALA A 29 1.27 -3.95 3.03
CA ALA A 29 0.35 -4.39 1.99
C ALA A 29 -0.85 -3.44 1.84
N GLU A 30 -1.39 -2.94 2.94
CA GLU A 30 -2.48 -1.95 2.95
C GLU A 30 -2.06 -0.65 2.24
N VAL A 31 -0.91 -0.09 2.62
CA VAL A 31 -0.36 1.13 2.01
C VAL A 31 -0.04 0.90 0.53
N ALA A 32 0.61 -0.21 0.19
CA ALA A 32 1.01 -0.56 -1.18
C ALA A 32 -0.19 -0.78 -2.11
N THR A 33 -1.31 -1.31 -1.59
CA THR A 33 -2.54 -1.49 -2.37
C THR A 33 -3.10 -0.13 -2.79
N VAL A 34 -3.22 0.82 -1.85
CA VAL A 34 -3.72 2.16 -2.17
C VAL A 34 -2.76 2.93 -3.06
N ALA A 35 -1.44 2.78 -2.85
CA ALA A 35 -0.42 3.36 -3.73
C ALA A 35 -0.56 2.87 -5.17
N SER A 36 -0.77 1.55 -5.36
CA SER A 36 -0.94 0.94 -6.68
C SER A 36 -2.18 1.50 -7.39
N LEU A 37 -3.29 1.66 -6.68
CA LEU A 37 -4.50 2.29 -7.22
C LEU A 37 -4.25 3.77 -7.60
N ALA A 38 -3.53 4.52 -6.76
CA ALA A 38 -3.20 5.92 -7.04
C ALA A 38 -2.36 6.07 -8.32
N ILE A 39 -1.37 5.19 -8.50
CA ILE A 39 -0.52 5.18 -9.70
C ILE A 39 -1.32 4.81 -10.95
N VAL A 40 -2.18 3.78 -10.87
CA VAL A 40 -3.06 3.41 -11.99
C VAL A 40 -4.00 4.57 -12.37
N ALA A 41 -4.58 5.25 -11.39
CA ALA A 41 -5.41 6.43 -11.63
C ALA A 41 -4.62 7.57 -12.28
N ALA A 42 -3.39 7.84 -11.82
CA ALA A 42 -2.51 8.85 -12.43
C ALA A 42 -2.17 8.50 -13.89
N LEU A 43 -1.84 7.24 -14.18
CA LEU A 43 -1.58 6.78 -15.55
C LEU A 43 -2.81 6.92 -16.45
N ALA A 44 -4.00 6.62 -15.92
CA ALA A 44 -5.25 6.84 -16.64
C ALA A 44 -5.45 8.34 -16.97
N VAL A 45 -5.17 9.26 -16.04
CA VAL A 45 -5.19 10.71 -16.31
C VAL A 45 -4.23 11.07 -17.45
N GLY A 46 -3.01 10.54 -17.44
CA GLY A 46 -2.03 10.80 -18.50
C GLY A 46 -2.50 10.37 -19.88
N GLY A 47 -3.27 9.26 -19.95
CA GLY A 47 -3.93 8.78 -21.15
C GLY A 47 -5.07 9.67 -21.65
N THR A 48 -5.69 10.48 -20.78
CA THR A 48 -6.75 11.42 -21.17
C THR A 48 -6.19 12.74 -21.66
N LYS A 49 -6.57 13.18 -22.87
CA LYS A 49 -6.24 14.50 -23.45
C LYS A 49 -4.75 14.91 -23.33
N HIS A 50 -3.84 13.94 -23.28
CA HIS A 50 -2.40 14.14 -23.03
C HIS A 50 -2.07 14.89 -21.73
N ALA A 51 -2.88 14.75 -20.67
CA ALA A 51 -2.70 15.40 -19.36
C ALA A 51 -1.55 14.81 -18.52
N TRP A 52 -0.41 14.52 -19.16
CA TRP A 52 0.78 13.92 -18.56
C TRP A 52 1.41 14.77 -17.45
N GLY A 53 1.27 16.10 -17.52
CA GLY A 53 1.70 16.99 -16.44
C GLY A 53 0.95 16.72 -15.14
N THR A 54 -0.38 16.59 -15.21
CA THR A 54 -1.23 16.24 -14.06
C THR A 54 -0.91 14.84 -13.54
N ALA A 55 -0.74 13.87 -14.46
CA ALA A 55 -0.36 12.50 -14.11
C ALA A 55 0.99 12.42 -13.38
N LEU A 56 1.98 13.21 -13.79
CA LEU A 56 3.29 13.28 -13.13
C LEU A 56 3.15 13.79 -11.70
N ILE A 57 2.39 14.86 -11.48
CA ILE A 57 2.16 15.41 -10.14
C ILE A 57 1.47 14.37 -9.25
N GLY A 58 0.41 13.71 -9.77
CA GLY A 58 -0.27 12.63 -9.03
C GLY A 58 0.66 11.47 -8.67
N THR A 59 1.52 11.07 -9.60
CA THR A 59 2.52 10.01 -9.39
C THR A 59 3.50 10.39 -8.27
N LEU A 60 4.04 11.60 -8.29
CA LEU A 60 4.96 12.09 -7.25
C LEU A 60 4.27 12.14 -5.88
N LEU A 61 3.04 12.64 -5.83
CA LEU A 61 2.24 12.65 -4.60
C LEU A 61 1.97 11.24 -4.09
N ALA A 62 1.71 10.27 -4.97
CA ALA A 62 1.51 8.87 -4.58
C ALA A 62 2.80 8.27 -4.00
N VAL A 63 3.97 8.51 -4.61
CA VAL A 63 5.25 8.00 -4.12
C VAL A 63 5.61 8.60 -2.76
N VAL A 64 5.53 9.93 -2.62
CA VAL A 64 5.80 10.60 -1.34
C VAL A 64 4.79 10.17 -0.28
N GLY A 65 3.50 10.11 -0.64
CA GLY A 65 2.45 9.64 0.25
C GLY A 65 2.67 8.19 0.71
N THR A 66 3.14 7.31 -0.17
CA THR A 66 3.49 5.93 0.17
C THR A 66 4.62 5.88 1.18
N GLY A 67 5.69 6.67 0.98
CA GLY A 67 6.79 6.77 1.94
C GLY A 67 6.32 7.23 3.33
N VAL A 68 5.46 8.25 3.38
CA VAL A 68 4.85 8.73 4.64
C VAL A 68 3.95 7.66 5.27
N GLY A 69 3.15 6.97 4.45
CA GLY A 69 2.24 5.91 4.90
C GLY A 69 2.96 4.72 5.51
N ILE A 70 4.09 4.30 4.94
CA ILE A 70 4.94 3.22 5.49
C ILE A 70 5.64 3.67 6.78
N ALA A 71 6.08 4.92 6.87
CA ALA A 71 6.78 5.43 8.04
C ALA A 71 5.86 5.75 9.24
N SER A 72 4.55 5.92 8.99
CA SER A 72 3.58 6.33 10.00
C SER A 72 2.37 5.42 10.02
N THR A 73 2.27 4.57 11.06
CA THR A 73 1.11 3.69 11.26
C THR A 73 -0.19 4.45 11.55
N SER A 74 -0.11 5.67 12.09
CA SER A 74 -1.30 6.50 12.34
C SER A 74 -1.91 7.08 11.05
N ILE A 75 -1.06 7.41 10.07
CA ILE A 75 -1.50 7.90 8.76
C ILE A 75 -1.79 6.73 7.82
N SER A 76 -0.85 5.79 7.69
CA SER A 76 -0.96 4.57 6.89
C SER A 76 -1.45 4.85 5.46
N TRP A 77 -2.39 4.07 4.96
CA TRP A 77 -2.96 4.13 3.62
C TRP A 77 -3.62 5.47 3.28
N ARG A 78 -3.97 6.27 4.30
CA ARG A 78 -4.60 7.57 4.09
C ARG A 78 -3.68 8.54 3.36
N ALA A 79 -2.35 8.40 3.50
CA ALA A 79 -1.39 9.23 2.79
C ALA A 79 -1.45 9.05 1.26
N PRO A 80 -1.25 7.85 0.67
CA PRO A 80 -1.40 7.66 -0.77
C PRO A 80 -2.85 7.82 -1.24
N ALA A 81 -3.85 7.65 -0.37
CA ALA A 81 -5.26 7.87 -0.71
C ALA A 81 -5.56 9.30 -1.17
N VAL A 82 -4.82 10.30 -0.67
CA VAL A 82 -4.95 11.69 -1.14
C VAL A 82 -4.68 11.78 -2.63
N SER A 83 -3.58 11.18 -3.10
CA SER A 83 -3.26 11.15 -4.53
C SER A 83 -4.32 10.38 -5.32
N LEU A 84 -4.75 9.22 -4.82
CA LEU A 84 -5.82 8.43 -5.46
C LEU A 84 -7.08 9.27 -5.67
N VAL A 85 -7.59 9.93 -4.64
CA VAL A 85 -8.81 10.74 -4.72
C VAL A 85 -8.63 11.90 -5.69
N LEU A 86 -7.49 12.61 -5.64
CA LEU A 86 -7.22 13.70 -6.57
C LEU A 86 -7.16 13.23 -8.03
N MET A 87 -6.56 12.09 -8.31
CA MET A 87 -6.47 11.54 -9.67
C MET A 87 -7.82 11.03 -10.18
N LEU A 88 -8.64 10.42 -9.31
CA LEU A 88 -10.01 10.06 -9.67
C LEU A 88 -10.88 11.29 -9.96
N LEU A 89 -10.73 12.36 -9.19
CA LEU A 89 -11.41 13.64 -9.46
C LEU A 89 -10.91 14.26 -10.76
N ALA A 90 -9.60 14.23 -11.02
CA ALA A 90 -9.03 14.71 -12.28
C ALA A 90 -9.59 13.93 -13.48
N LEU A 91 -9.68 12.60 -13.40
CA LEU A 91 -10.31 11.78 -14.45
C LEU A 91 -11.77 12.14 -14.71
N LEU A 92 -12.53 12.51 -13.67
CA LEU A 92 -13.93 12.86 -13.81
C LEU A 92 -14.13 14.25 -14.45
N LEU A 93 -13.16 15.14 -14.29
CA LEU A 93 -13.25 16.54 -14.72
C LEU A 93 -12.52 16.85 -16.04
N LEU A 94 -11.58 16.00 -16.45
CA LEU A 94 -10.81 16.13 -17.70
C LEU A 94 -11.47 15.38 -18.85
#